data_AF-A0A355FU92-F1
#
_entry.id   AF-A0A355FU92-F1
#
_cell.length_a   1.000
_cell.length_b   1.000
_cell.length_c   1.000
_cell.angle_alpha   90.00
_cell.angle_beta   90.00
_cell.angle_gamma   90.00
#
_symmetry.space_group_name_H-M   'P 1'
#
loop_
_entity.id
_entity.type
_entity.pdbx_description
1 polymer ?
#
loop_
_entity_poly.entity_id
_entity_poly.type
_entity_poly.pdbx_seq_one_letter_code
_entity_poly.pdbx_strand_id
1 'polypeptide(L)'
;NVSRSYLQEDANVKKISGHISKKVSDKLSSMFKKDPEAFAAQWDDLRIFIEYGMLTDEKFAERAKKFMLFKDTTDACVTYEELIAAVGETQKDKNGKIILPYTADAKNQHGFIAPALERGYKVLVMEGPLASHMVQKLEEAYPDVQFKRVDSDVIENLIETEETATSALDEKQEELVKPIIEGAFPGDAYKVKFVAMAPTASPITITRSEFMRRMKEQQAVGGGGFQMFGALPDSYDVAVNANHPLVQKILGEKDEENKKALAKKAGDLARLSQGLLEGEELTSFIQKGYSELA
;
A
#
# COMPACT_ATOMS: atom_id res chain seq x y z
N ASN A 1 13.48 -44.59 -9.53
CA ASN A 1 13.85 -43.47 -8.64
C ASN A 1 14.42 -42.35 -9.47
N VAL A 2 13.56 -41.41 -9.87
CA VAL A 2 14.00 -40.19 -10.54
C VAL A 2 13.75 -39.06 -9.56
N SER A 3 14.77 -38.26 -9.24
CA SER A 3 14.62 -37.13 -8.33
C SER A 3 13.73 -36.07 -8.98
N ARG A 4 12.97 -35.33 -8.16
CA ARG A 4 12.14 -34.21 -8.64
C ARG A 4 12.97 -33.16 -9.38
N SER A 5 14.21 -32.91 -8.94
CA SER A 5 15.14 -32.01 -9.61
C SER A 5 15.51 -32.47 -11.02
N TYR A 6 15.75 -33.77 -11.22
CA TYR A 6 16.07 -34.31 -12.54
C TYR A 6 14.87 -34.21 -13.50
N LEU A 7 13.66 -34.46 -13.01
CA LEU A 7 12.43 -34.32 -13.82
C LEU A 7 12.10 -32.87 -14.18
N GLN A 8 12.49 -31.89 -13.35
CA GLN A 8 12.26 -30.46 -13.64
C GLN A 8 13.10 -29.97 -14.83
N GLU A 9 14.29 -30.54 -15.04
CA GLU A 9 15.15 -30.18 -16.18
C GLU A 9 14.88 -31.00 -17.44
N ASP A 10 14.12 -32.10 -17.33
CA ASP A 10 13.79 -32.97 -18.45
C ASP A 10 12.98 -32.25 -19.54
N ALA A 11 13.48 -32.33 -20.77
CA ALA A 11 12.90 -31.62 -21.91
C ALA A 11 11.49 -32.13 -22.29
N ASN A 12 11.17 -33.41 -22.04
CA ASN A 12 9.84 -33.96 -22.30
C ASN A 12 8.86 -33.49 -21.22
N VAL A 13 9.29 -33.45 -19.96
CA VAL A 13 8.48 -32.89 -18.85
C VAL A 13 8.18 -31.42 -19.11
N LYS A 14 9.16 -30.62 -19.56
CA LYS A 14 8.94 -29.21 -19.96
C LYS A 14 7.92 -29.07 -21.09
N LYS A 15 7.99 -29.92 -22.12
CA LYS A 15 7.00 -29.92 -23.23
C LYS A 15 5.59 -30.26 -22.75
N ILE A 16 5.45 -31.27 -21.89
CA ILE A 16 4.16 -31.67 -21.32
C ILE A 16 3.60 -30.53 -20.45
N SER A 17 4.43 -29.93 -19.59
CA SER A 17 4.06 -28.79 -18.75
C SER A 17 3.54 -27.62 -19.59
N GLY A 18 4.27 -27.24 -20.65
CA GLY A 18 3.83 -26.19 -21.58
C GLY A 18 2.52 -26.50 -22.29
N HIS A 19 2.26 -27.77 -22.67
CA HIS A 19 0.98 -28.17 -23.25
C HIS A 19 -0.17 -28.07 -22.23
N ILE A 20 0.06 -28.47 -20.97
CA ILE A 20 -0.92 -28.35 -19.89
C ILE A 20 -1.21 -26.86 -19.61
N SER A 21 -0.17 -26.03 -19.46
CA SER A 21 -0.29 -24.58 -19.28
C SER A 21 -1.14 -23.93 -20.39
N LYS A 22 -0.92 -24.32 -21.65
CA LYS A 22 -1.76 -23.88 -22.76
C LYS A 22 -3.22 -24.32 -22.61
N LYS A 23 -3.48 -25.59 -22.28
CA LYS A 23 -4.85 -26.09 -22.09
C LYS A 23 -5.59 -25.40 -20.94
N VAL A 24 -4.89 -25.10 -19.84
CA VAL A 24 -5.44 -24.36 -18.70
C VAL A 24 -5.79 -22.93 -19.11
N SER A 25 -4.85 -22.20 -19.74
CA SER A 25 -5.13 -20.83 -20.22
C SER A 25 -6.25 -20.76 -21.26
N ASP A 26 -6.32 -21.72 -22.19
CA ASP A 26 -7.43 -21.83 -23.15
C ASP A 26 -8.77 -22.04 -22.43
N LYS A 27 -8.80 -22.88 -21.38
CA LYS A 27 -10.01 -23.13 -20.58
C LYS A 27 -10.44 -21.90 -19.78
N LEU A 28 -9.51 -21.23 -19.10
CA LEU A 28 -9.79 -20.00 -18.34
C LEU A 28 -10.32 -18.89 -19.26
N SER A 29 -9.68 -18.69 -20.42
CA SER A 29 -10.16 -17.73 -21.42
C SER A 29 -11.56 -18.08 -21.93
N SER A 30 -11.85 -19.36 -22.14
CA SER A 30 -13.20 -19.81 -22.53
C SER A 30 -14.23 -19.60 -21.42
N MET A 31 -13.86 -19.75 -20.14
CA MET A 31 -14.77 -19.51 -19.02
C MET A 31 -15.11 -18.03 -18.93
N PHE A 32 -14.09 -17.16 -18.95
CA PHE A 32 -14.28 -15.70 -18.94
C PHE A 32 -15.17 -15.23 -20.10
N LYS A 33 -14.93 -15.70 -21.32
CA LYS A 33 -15.74 -15.32 -22.49
C LYS A 33 -17.18 -15.83 -22.44
N LYS A 34 -17.42 -16.96 -21.78
CA LYS A 34 -18.75 -17.57 -21.71
C LYS A 34 -19.63 -16.86 -20.68
N ASP A 35 -19.05 -16.53 -19.53
CA ASP A 35 -19.76 -15.95 -18.39
C ASP A 35 -18.78 -15.11 -17.55
N PRO A 36 -18.56 -13.83 -17.91
CA PRO A 36 -17.65 -12.94 -17.20
C PRO A 36 -18.04 -12.75 -15.73
N GLU A 37 -19.34 -12.68 -15.42
CA GLU A 37 -19.85 -12.48 -14.07
C GLU A 37 -19.55 -13.69 -13.18
N ALA A 38 -19.82 -14.91 -13.66
CA ALA A 38 -19.47 -16.12 -12.92
C ALA A 38 -17.95 -16.28 -12.76
N PHE A 39 -17.17 -15.84 -13.74
CA PHE A 39 -15.70 -15.85 -13.64
C PHE A 39 -15.21 -14.85 -12.57
N ALA A 40 -15.78 -13.63 -12.54
CA ALA A 40 -15.48 -12.62 -11.53
C ALA A 40 -15.86 -13.07 -10.11
N ALA A 41 -17.02 -13.73 -9.94
CA ALA A 41 -17.46 -14.26 -8.65
C ALA A 41 -16.51 -15.33 -8.08
N GLN A 42 -15.73 -16.00 -8.92
CA GLN A 42 -14.73 -17.00 -8.54
C GLN A 42 -13.30 -16.45 -8.55
N TRP A 43 -13.13 -15.13 -8.75
CA TRP A 43 -11.82 -14.54 -8.96
C TRP A 43 -10.87 -14.78 -7.79
N ASP A 44 -11.34 -14.62 -6.55
CA ASP A 44 -10.49 -14.79 -5.37
C ASP A 44 -9.89 -16.21 -5.26
N ASP A 45 -10.65 -17.24 -5.67
CA ASP A 45 -10.19 -18.63 -5.70
C ASP A 45 -9.23 -18.90 -6.89
N LEU A 46 -9.45 -18.24 -8.03
CA LEU A 46 -8.68 -18.43 -9.25
C LEU A 46 -7.39 -17.61 -9.28
N ARG A 47 -7.38 -16.45 -8.62
CA ARG A 47 -6.34 -15.42 -8.69
C ARG A 47 -4.96 -16.01 -8.44
N ILE A 48 -4.77 -16.73 -7.34
CA ILE A 48 -3.45 -17.27 -6.95
C ILE A 48 -2.86 -18.20 -8.02
N PHE A 49 -3.70 -19.01 -8.69
CA PHE A 49 -3.24 -19.93 -9.73
C PHE A 49 -2.89 -19.19 -11.02
N ILE A 50 -3.68 -18.16 -11.36
CA ILE A 50 -3.44 -17.31 -12.52
C ILE A 50 -2.15 -16.52 -12.30
N GLU A 51 -2.00 -15.84 -11.16
CA GLU A 51 -0.79 -15.10 -10.78
C GLU A 51 0.46 -15.98 -10.78
N TYR A 52 0.38 -17.17 -10.18
CA TYR A 52 1.48 -18.14 -10.22
C TYR A 52 1.84 -18.56 -11.64
N GLY A 53 0.84 -18.86 -12.47
CA GLY A 53 1.03 -19.20 -13.88
C GLY A 53 1.68 -18.05 -14.66
N MET A 54 1.25 -16.81 -14.41
CA MET A 54 1.86 -15.62 -15.02
C MET A 54 3.31 -15.46 -14.59
N LEU A 55 3.63 -15.62 -13.30
CA LEU A 55 4.99 -15.49 -12.78
C LEU A 55 5.95 -16.55 -13.34
N THR A 56 5.45 -17.77 -13.57
CA THR A 56 6.30 -18.92 -13.91
C THR A 56 6.37 -19.27 -15.40
N ASP A 57 5.40 -18.84 -16.22
CA ASP A 57 5.36 -19.11 -17.66
C ASP A 57 4.99 -17.84 -18.44
N GLU A 58 5.97 -17.27 -19.15
CA GLU A 58 5.76 -16.07 -20.00
C GLU A 58 4.66 -16.25 -21.06
N LYS A 59 4.56 -17.45 -21.66
CA LYS A 59 3.51 -17.71 -22.65
C LYS A 59 2.14 -17.80 -21.99
N PHE A 60 2.06 -18.28 -20.76
CA PHE A 60 0.83 -18.21 -19.97
C PHE A 60 0.50 -16.75 -19.65
N ALA A 61 1.48 -15.96 -19.22
CA ALA A 61 1.31 -14.53 -18.92
C ALA A 61 0.71 -13.76 -20.10
N GLU A 62 1.25 -13.93 -21.31
CA GLU A 62 0.72 -13.29 -22.51
C GLU A 62 -0.73 -13.69 -22.83
N ARG A 63 -1.15 -14.91 -22.49
CA ARG A 63 -2.55 -15.34 -22.65
C ARG A 63 -3.44 -14.81 -21.53
N ALA A 64 -2.91 -14.78 -20.31
CA ALA A 64 -3.62 -14.37 -19.10
C ALA A 64 -4.02 -12.90 -19.12
N LYS A 65 -3.28 -12.03 -19.81
CA LYS A 65 -3.66 -10.62 -20.03
C LYS A 65 -5.12 -10.43 -20.48
N LYS A 66 -5.70 -11.41 -21.19
CA LYS A 66 -7.07 -11.36 -21.74
C LYS A 66 -8.19 -11.72 -20.76
N PHE A 67 -7.84 -12.28 -19.60
CA PHE A 67 -8.82 -12.76 -18.62
C PHE A 67 -8.41 -12.50 -17.17
N MET A 68 -7.24 -11.90 -16.94
CA MET A 68 -6.83 -11.41 -15.64
C MET A 68 -7.75 -10.26 -15.24
N LEU A 69 -8.25 -10.31 -14.01
CA LEU A 69 -9.08 -9.28 -13.43
C LEU A 69 -8.31 -8.51 -12.36
N PHE A 70 -8.69 -7.27 -12.18
CA PHE A 70 -8.25 -6.39 -11.11
C PHE A 70 -9.46 -6.15 -10.21
N LYS A 71 -9.36 -6.64 -8.97
CA LYS A 71 -10.38 -6.45 -7.95
C LYS A 71 -10.09 -5.16 -7.20
N ASP A 72 -11.05 -4.27 -7.07
CA ASP A 72 -10.94 -3.07 -6.25
C ASP A 72 -11.58 -3.25 -4.85
N THR A 73 -11.40 -2.27 -3.96
CA THR A 73 -11.95 -2.30 -2.60
C THR A 73 -13.48 -2.17 -2.54
N THR A 74 -14.15 -2.04 -3.68
CA THR A 74 -15.61 -2.09 -3.82
C THR A 74 -16.11 -3.44 -4.33
N ASP A 75 -15.22 -4.45 -4.35
CA ASP A 75 -15.42 -5.80 -4.89
C ASP A 75 -15.67 -5.85 -6.41
N ALA A 76 -15.53 -4.73 -7.12
CA ALA A 76 -15.62 -4.72 -8.57
C ALA A 76 -14.38 -5.40 -9.17
N CYS A 77 -14.61 -6.36 -10.06
CA CYS A 77 -13.56 -7.04 -10.81
C CYS A 77 -13.63 -6.61 -12.27
N VAL A 78 -12.56 -6.00 -12.78
CA VAL A 78 -12.50 -5.43 -14.13
C VAL A 78 -11.24 -5.88 -14.88
N THR A 79 -11.27 -5.86 -16.20
CA THR A 79 -10.04 -6.10 -16.99
C THR A 79 -9.07 -4.93 -16.86
N TYR A 80 -7.83 -5.14 -17.33
CA TYR A 80 -6.85 -4.04 -17.41
C TYR A 80 -7.38 -2.87 -18.25
N GLU A 81 -7.98 -3.13 -19.41
CA GLU A 81 -8.48 -2.04 -20.28
C GLU A 81 -9.61 -1.26 -19.60
N GLU A 82 -10.53 -1.97 -18.94
CA GLU A 82 -11.62 -1.36 -18.18
C GLU A 82 -11.10 -0.55 -16.99
N LEU A 83 -10.09 -1.05 -16.26
CA LEU A 83 -9.46 -0.34 -15.16
C LEU A 83 -8.83 0.96 -15.64
N ILE A 84 -8.00 0.91 -16.68
CA ILE A 84 -7.32 2.10 -17.23
C ILE A 84 -8.33 3.12 -17.76
N ALA A 85 -9.39 2.66 -18.43
CA ALA A 85 -10.47 3.53 -18.88
C ALA A 85 -11.22 4.19 -17.71
N ALA A 86 -11.43 3.45 -16.60
CA ALA A 86 -12.14 3.96 -15.43
C ALA A 86 -11.33 4.97 -14.61
N VAL A 87 -10.00 4.78 -14.49
CA VAL A 87 -9.14 5.71 -13.74
C VAL A 87 -8.72 6.91 -14.58
N GLY A 88 -8.48 6.74 -15.89
CA GLY A 88 -8.20 7.83 -16.82
C GLY A 88 -7.20 8.88 -16.28
N GLU A 89 -7.58 10.15 -16.34
CA GLU A 89 -6.78 11.27 -15.83
C GLU A 89 -6.83 11.42 -14.29
N THR A 90 -7.82 10.85 -13.60
CA THR A 90 -8.01 11.11 -12.16
C THR A 90 -6.88 10.54 -11.31
N GLN A 91 -6.18 9.51 -11.83
CA GLN A 91 -5.05 8.88 -11.17
C GLN A 91 -3.74 9.03 -11.94
N LYS A 92 -3.63 10.04 -12.80
CA LYS A 92 -2.34 10.38 -13.41
C LYS A 92 -1.54 11.28 -12.49
N ASP A 93 -0.26 10.98 -12.34
CA ASP A 93 0.68 11.86 -11.68
C ASP A 93 1.12 13.00 -12.61
N LYS A 94 1.83 13.97 -12.04
CA LYS A 94 2.45 15.10 -12.75
C LYS A 94 3.43 14.69 -13.85
N ASN A 95 3.91 13.44 -13.84
CA ASN A 95 4.81 12.90 -14.86
C ASN A 95 4.03 12.17 -15.99
N GLY A 96 2.70 12.14 -15.92
CA GLY A 96 1.82 11.50 -16.90
C GLY A 96 1.65 9.99 -16.71
N LYS A 97 2.19 9.39 -15.64
CA LYS A 97 2.03 7.97 -15.32
C LYS A 97 0.73 7.72 -14.56
N ILE A 98 0.08 6.59 -14.85
CA ILE A 98 -1.10 6.16 -14.10
C ILE A 98 -0.63 5.48 -12.81
N ILE A 99 -1.03 6.04 -11.67
CA ILE A 99 -0.76 5.46 -10.36
C ILE A 99 -1.96 4.62 -9.94
N LEU A 100 -1.75 3.36 -9.61
CA LEU A 100 -2.78 2.47 -9.09
C LEU A 100 -2.51 2.19 -7.60
N PRO A 101 -3.21 2.88 -6.68
CA PRO A 101 -3.13 2.56 -5.27
C PRO A 101 -3.62 1.13 -5.02
N TYR A 102 -2.95 0.39 -4.14
CA TYR A 102 -3.39 -0.94 -3.74
C TYR A 102 -3.23 -1.20 -2.25
N THR A 103 -4.02 -2.15 -1.75
CA THR A 103 -4.00 -2.62 -0.36
C THR A 103 -3.79 -4.13 -0.32
N ALA A 104 -3.06 -4.58 0.69
CA ALA A 104 -2.92 -6.00 1.01
C ALA A 104 -3.94 -6.46 2.06
N ASP A 105 -4.64 -5.53 2.71
CA ASP A 105 -5.62 -5.79 3.76
C ASP A 105 -6.59 -4.60 3.84
N ALA A 106 -7.67 -4.68 3.09
CA ALA A 106 -8.64 -3.59 2.99
C ALA A 106 -9.29 -3.24 4.34
N LYS A 107 -9.40 -4.21 5.25
CA LYS A 107 -10.03 -4.02 6.56
C LYS A 107 -9.11 -3.25 7.50
N ASN A 108 -7.85 -3.69 7.63
CA ASN A 108 -6.91 -3.05 8.54
C ASN A 108 -6.38 -1.72 7.98
N GLN A 109 -6.37 -1.54 6.66
CA GLN A 109 -5.88 -0.32 6.01
C GLN A 109 -6.99 0.67 5.63
N HIS A 110 -8.22 0.50 6.15
CA HIS A 110 -9.35 1.38 5.84
C HIS A 110 -9.05 2.88 6.02
N GLY A 111 -8.26 3.25 7.04
CA GLY A 111 -7.87 4.64 7.29
C GLY A 111 -7.06 5.28 6.16
N PHE A 112 -6.33 4.49 5.38
CA PHE A 112 -5.60 4.94 4.18
C PHE A 112 -6.45 4.88 2.91
N ILE A 113 -7.42 3.97 2.87
CA ILE A 113 -8.30 3.74 1.71
C ILE A 113 -9.37 4.81 1.63
N ALA A 114 -10.01 5.18 2.75
CA ALA A 114 -11.10 6.14 2.75
C ALA A 114 -10.74 7.49 2.10
N PRO A 115 -9.59 8.14 2.41
CA PRO A 115 -9.19 9.37 1.74
C PRO A 115 -8.92 9.24 0.24
N ALA A 116 -8.58 8.03 -0.24
CA ALA A 116 -8.43 7.75 -1.67
C ALA A 116 -9.80 7.64 -2.36
N LEU A 117 -10.74 6.94 -1.73
CA LEU A 117 -12.11 6.82 -2.23
C LEU A 117 -12.84 8.18 -2.25
N GLU A 118 -12.62 9.03 -1.24
CA GLU A 118 -13.17 10.39 -1.19
C GLU A 118 -12.71 11.27 -2.36
N ARG A 119 -11.51 11.00 -2.89
CA ARG A 119 -10.98 11.64 -4.11
C ARG A 119 -11.47 11.00 -5.40
N GLY A 120 -12.28 9.95 -5.31
CA GLY A 120 -12.74 9.18 -6.47
C GLY A 120 -11.68 8.25 -7.05
N TYR A 121 -10.61 7.95 -6.31
CA TYR A 121 -9.60 7.00 -6.77
C TYR A 121 -10.08 5.56 -6.53
N LYS A 122 -9.77 4.68 -7.47
CA LYS A 122 -9.86 3.23 -7.34
C LYS A 122 -8.64 2.69 -6.62
N VAL A 123 -8.89 1.94 -5.56
CA VAL A 123 -7.88 1.21 -4.79
C VAL A 123 -8.01 -0.27 -5.07
N LEU A 124 -6.94 -0.91 -5.51
CA LEU A 124 -6.90 -2.34 -5.82
C LEU A 124 -6.68 -3.21 -4.58
N VAL A 125 -7.23 -4.41 -4.58
CA VAL A 125 -6.94 -5.43 -3.58
C VAL A 125 -5.89 -6.38 -4.15
N MET A 126 -4.67 -6.30 -3.65
CA MET A 126 -3.55 -7.16 -4.02
C MET A 126 -2.90 -7.70 -2.75
N GLU A 127 -3.31 -8.90 -2.38
CA GLU A 127 -2.93 -9.57 -1.13
C GLU A 127 -2.22 -10.91 -1.40
N GLY A 128 -1.67 -11.48 -0.34
CA GLY A 128 -1.04 -12.80 -0.40
C GLY A 128 0.43 -12.78 -0.83
N PRO A 129 1.08 -13.95 -0.83
CA PRO A 129 2.54 -14.06 -0.93
C PRO A 129 3.10 -13.72 -2.31
N LEU A 130 2.27 -13.74 -3.35
CA LEU A 130 2.68 -13.44 -4.73
C LEU A 130 2.51 -11.96 -5.10
N ALA A 131 1.81 -11.16 -4.28
CA ALA A 131 1.42 -9.80 -4.61
C ALA A 131 2.60 -8.90 -5.00
N SER A 132 3.69 -8.91 -4.22
CA SER A 132 4.88 -8.09 -4.51
C SER A 132 5.56 -8.44 -5.84
N HIS A 133 5.61 -9.74 -6.18
CA HIS A 133 6.16 -10.22 -7.44
C HIS A 133 5.22 -9.92 -8.61
N MET A 134 3.92 -10.04 -8.39
CA MET A 134 2.91 -9.68 -9.39
C MET A 134 2.93 -8.21 -9.73
N VAL A 135 3.00 -7.34 -8.71
CA VAL A 135 3.13 -5.90 -8.92
C VAL A 135 4.34 -5.59 -9.79
N GLN A 136 5.52 -6.13 -9.45
CA GLN A 136 6.72 -5.92 -10.27
C GLN A 136 6.52 -6.39 -11.72
N LYS A 137 5.96 -7.59 -11.90
CA LYS A 137 5.68 -8.13 -13.25
C LYS A 137 4.69 -7.25 -14.04
N LEU A 138 3.70 -6.68 -13.37
CA LEU A 138 2.71 -5.80 -13.99
C LEU A 138 3.32 -4.45 -14.38
N GLU A 139 4.19 -3.87 -13.56
CA GLU A 139 4.95 -2.64 -13.88
C GLU A 139 5.90 -2.87 -15.06
N GLU A 140 6.52 -4.05 -15.16
CA GLU A 140 7.31 -4.45 -16.33
C GLU A 140 6.45 -4.62 -17.59
N ALA A 141 5.24 -5.16 -17.45
CA ALA A 141 4.31 -5.38 -18.57
C ALA A 141 3.62 -4.09 -19.04
N TYR A 142 3.45 -3.11 -18.16
CA TYR A 142 2.74 -1.85 -18.40
C TYR A 142 3.60 -0.66 -17.93
N PRO A 143 4.56 -0.18 -18.75
CA PRO A 143 5.54 0.82 -18.34
C PRO A 143 4.97 2.19 -17.91
N ASP A 144 3.77 2.51 -18.40
CA ASP A 144 3.04 3.75 -18.10
C ASP A 144 2.23 3.68 -16.79
N VAL A 145 2.23 2.52 -16.14
CA VAL A 145 1.52 2.25 -14.89
C VAL A 145 2.51 2.02 -13.76
N GLN A 146 2.21 2.58 -12.59
CA GLN A 146 2.94 2.31 -11.35
C GLN A 146 1.95 1.95 -10.26
N PHE A 147 2.26 0.91 -9.48
CA PHE A 147 1.44 0.54 -8.34
C PHE A 147 2.06 1.18 -7.09
N LYS A 148 1.21 1.67 -6.18
CA LYS A 148 1.67 2.17 -4.88
C LYS A 148 0.81 1.64 -3.76
N ARG A 149 1.39 1.20 -2.66
CA ARG A 149 0.62 0.79 -1.48
C ARG A 149 -0.05 1.98 -0.82
N VAL A 150 -1.31 1.82 -0.40
CA VAL A 150 -2.04 2.88 0.33
C VAL A 150 -1.39 3.28 1.66
N ASP A 151 -0.65 2.37 2.30
CA ASP A 151 0.05 2.63 3.57
C ASP A 151 1.50 3.12 3.39
N SER A 152 1.92 3.40 2.15
CA SER A 152 3.29 3.81 1.87
C SER A 152 3.56 5.30 2.00
N ASP A 153 2.54 6.11 1.74
CA ASP A 153 2.58 7.56 1.88
C ASP A 153 1.13 8.07 2.08
N VAL A 154 0.99 9.36 2.38
CA VAL A 154 -0.32 10.01 2.34
C VAL A 154 -0.79 10.19 0.90
N ILE A 155 -2.10 10.24 0.71
CA ILE A 155 -2.73 10.20 -0.60
C ILE A 155 -2.30 11.36 -1.52
N GLU A 156 -1.98 12.52 -0.95
CA GLU A 156 -1.43 13.69 -1.65
C GLU A 156 -0.08 13.40 -2.32
N ASN A 157 0.74 12.52 -1.72
CA ASN A 157 2.05 12.11 -2.24
C ASN A 157 1.99 10.81 -3.04
N LEU A 158 0.95 9.98 -2.82
CA LEU A 158 0.74 8.77 -3.62
C LEU A 158 0.48 9.15 -5.08
N ILE A 159 -0.41 10.10 -5.33
CA ILE A 159 -0.70 10.62 -6.66
C ILE A 159 -0.42 12.12 -6.66
N GLU A 160 0.83 12.48 -6.96
CA GLU A 160 1.26 13.87 -7.04
C GLU A 160 0.66 14.53 -8.27
N THR A 161 -0.28 15.45 -8.07
CA THR A 161 -0.88 16.26 -9.14
C THR A 161 -0.20 17.64 -9.20
N GLU A 162 -0.42 18.41 -10.27
CA GLU A 162 0.11 19.78 -10.36
C GLU A 162 -0.52 20.75 -9.34
N GLU A 163 -1.74 20.45 -8.87
CA GLU A 163 -2.42 21.21 -7.82
C GLU A 163 -1.93 20.76 -6.44
N THR A 164 -0.80 21.34 -5.99
CA THR A 164 -0.36 21.17 -4.61
C THR A 164 -1.14 22.10 -3.69
N ALA A 165 -1.71 21.53 -2.63
CA ALA A 165 -2.32 22.34 -1.58
C ALA A 165 -1.24 23.25 -0.96
N THR A 166 -1.58 24.53 -0.76
CA THR A 166 -0.68 25.45 -0.05
C THR A 166 -0.64 25.06 1.42
N SER A 167 0.57 24.93 1.98
CA SER A 167 0.77 24.70 3.41
C SER A 167 0.34 25.93 4.21
N ALA A 168 -0.42 25.72 5.28
CA ALA A 168 -0.77 26.76 6.24
C ALA A 168 0.39 27.10 7.20
N LEU A 169 1.50 26.37 7.12
CA LEU A 169 2.72 26.64 7.87
C LEU A 169 3.79 27.18 6.93
N ASP A 170 4.54 28.18 7.37
CA ASP A 170 5.79 28.57 6.75
C ASP A 170 6.96 27.71 7.24
N GLU A 171 8.09 27.75 6.53
CA GLU A 171 9.29 26.96 6.87
C GLU A 171 9.77 27.17 8.32
N LYS A 172 9.63 28.38 8.86
CA LYS A 172 10.05 28.69 10.23
C LYS A 172 9.10 28.06 11.25
N GLN A 173 7.81 28.09 10.97
CA GLN A 173 6.80 27.45 11.81
C GLN A 173 6.96 25.92 11.79
N GLU A 174 7.29 25.33 10.64
CA GLU A 174 7.62 23.92 10.53
C GLU A 174 8.86 23.57 11.36
N GLU A 175 9.95 24.36 11.28
CA GLU A 175 11.16 24.17 12.08
C GLU A 175 10.90 24.23 13.60
N LEU A 176 9.94 25.06 14.04
CA LEU A 176 9.56 25.15 15.45
C LEU A 176 8.73 23.95 15.93
N VAL A 177 7.80 23.48 15.10
CA VAL A 177 6.86 22.40 15.48
C VAL A 177 7.49 21.02 15.34
N LYS A 178 8.39 20.84 14.37
CA LYS A 178 9.05 19.56 14.09
C LYS A 178 9.66 18.88 15.32
N PRO A 179 10.54 19.50 16.11
CA PRO A 179 11.17 18.83 17.26
C PRO A 179 10.15 18.46 18.35
N ILE A 180 9.05 19.20 18.46
CA ILE A 180 7.99 18.92 19.44
C ILE A 180 7.24 17.65 19.02
N ILE A 181 6.93 17.51 17.74
CA ILE A 181 6.27 16.32 17.20
C ILE A 181 7.23 15.12 17.23
N GLU A 182 8.50 15.29 16.85
CA GLU A 182 9.51 14.23 16.94
C GLU A 182 9.64 13.72 18.39
N GLY A 183 9.64 14.61 19.38
CA GLY A 183 9.64 14.25 20.80
C GLY A 183 8.40 13.48 21.29
N ALA A 184 7.32 13.40 20.50
CA ALA A 184 6.16 12.58 20.81
C ALA A 184 6.40 11.08 20.53
N PHE A 185 7.36 10.75 19.67
CA PHE A 185 7.64 9.39 19.22
C PHE A 185 8.83 8.76 19.95
N PRO A 186 8.81 7.44 20.18
CA PRO A 186 9.93 6.76 20.81
C PRO A 186 11.08 6.53 19.81
N GLY A 187 12.17 7.27 19.99
CA GLY A 187 13.45 7.04 19.30
C GLY A 187 13.52 7.52 17.85
N ASP A 188 14.68 7.29 17.22
CA ASP A 188 15.04 7.86 15.92
C ASP A 188 14.42 7.14 14.71
N ALA A 189 13.54 6.17 14.95
CA ALA A 189 12.90 5.37 13.88
C ALA A 189 11.84 6.19 13.10
N TYR A 190 11.32 7.26 13.70
CA TYR A 190 10.23 8.08 13.17
C TYR A 190 10.78 9.38 12.56
N LYS A 191 10.51 9.61 11.28
CA LYS A 191 10.95 10.81 10.56
C LYS A 191 9.75 11.70 10.25
N VAL A 192 9.73 12.90 10.84
CA VAL A 192 8.63 13.85 10.64
C VAL A 192 8.78 14.63 9.34
N LYS A 193 7.71 14.67 8.55
CA LYS A 193 7.56 15.49 7.33
C LYS A 193 6.21 16.21 7.38
N PHE A 194 6.18 17.47 6.96
CA PHE A 194 4.94 18.21 6.83
C PHE A 194 4.37 18.02 5.43
N VAL A 195 3.05 17.83 5.35
CA VAL A 195 2.32 17.70 4.11
C VAL A 195 1.08 18.59 4.19
N ALA A 196 0.81 19.34 3.14
CA ALA A 196 -0.41 20.12 3.02
C ALA A 196 -1.55 19.18 2.60
N MET A 197 -2.50 18.94 3.51
CA MET A 197 -3.66 18.07 3.27
C MET A 197 -4.95 18.84 3.56
N ALA A 198 -6.11 18.20 3.39
CA ALA A 198 -7.38 18.80 3.80
C ALA A 198 -7.39 19.06 5.33
N PRO A 199 -7.92 20.19 5.83
CA PRO A 199 -7.97 20.48 7.27
C PRO A 199 -8.75 19.46 8.11
N THR A 200 -9.63 18.68 7.47
CA THR A 200 -10.43 17.61 8.08
C THR A 200 -9.75 16.24 8.06
N ALA A 201 -8.68 16.08 7.27
CA ALA A 201 -7.92 14.84 7.22
C ALA A 201 -7.11 14.65 8.51
N SER A 202 -6.66 13.42 8.77
CA SER A 202 -5.92 13.09 10.00
C SER A 202 -4.74 14.05 10.25
N PRO A 203 -4.53 14.50 11.50
CA PRO A 203 -3.45 15.43 11.83
C PRO A 203 -2.06 14.82 11.67
N ILE A 204 -1.94 13.53 11.97
CA ILE A 204 -0.69 12.79 11.93
C ILE A 204 -0.99 11.41 11.36
N THR A 205 -0.27 11.05 10.32
CA THR A 205 -0.36 9.73 9.67
C THR A 205 1.03 9.11 9.66
N ILE A 206 1.13 7.86 10.14
CA ILE A 206 2.39 7.11 10.13
C ILE A 206 2.36 6.16 8.94
N THR A 207 3.35 6.27 8.06
CA THR A 207 3.50 5.45 6.86
C THR A 207 4.83 4.71 6.87
N ARG A 208 4.98 3.74 5.97
CA ARG A 208 6.24 2.99 5.80
C ARG A 208 6.65 2.99 4.35
N SER A 209 7.93 3.26 4.07
CA SER A 209 8.45 3.22 2.71
C SER A 209 8.10 1.92 1.97
N GLU A 210 7.46 2.08 0.81
CA GLU A 210 7.05 0.97 -0.05
C GLU A 210 8.23 0.12 -0.52
N PHE A 211 9.33 0.78 -0.93
CA PHE A 211 10.53 0.11 -1.42
C PHE A 211 11.09 -0.86 -0.37
N MET A 212 11.19 -0.41 0.88
CA MET A 212 11.68 -1.24 1.98
C MET A 212 10.75 -2.42 2.28
N ARG A 213 9.42 -2.19 2.24
CA ARG A 213 8.44 -3.28 2.42
C ARG A 213 8.50 -4.31 1.30
N ARG A 214 8.45 -3.89 0.03
CA ARG A 214 8.51 -4.79 -1.12
C ARG A 214 9.80 -5.61 -1.10
N MET A 215 10.93 -4.98 -0.77
CA MET A 215 12.21 -5.68 -0.62
C MET A 215 12.16 -6.74 0.50
N LYS A 216 11.63 -6.41 1.68
CA LYS A 216 11.48 -7.38 2.79
C LYS A 216 10.55 -8.55 2.40
N GLU A 217 9.44 -8.27 1.72
CA GLU A 217 8.49 -9.29 1.25
C GLU A 217 9.09 -10.21 0.18
N GLN A 218 9.80 -9.65 -0.81
CA GLN A 218 10.51 -10.42 -1.82
C GLN A 218 11.59 -11.32 -1.20
N GLN A 219 12.33 -10.82 -0.20
CA GLN A 219 13.32 -11.63 0.51
C GLN A 219 12.70 -12.77 1.32
N ALA A 220 11.56 -12.52 1.98
CA ALA A 220 10.88 -13.53 2.78
C ALA A 220 10.41 -14.75 1.94
N VAL A 221 10.05 -14.52 0.68
CA VAL A 221 9.59 -15.58 -0.24
C VAL A 221 10.74 -16.18 -1.06
N GLY A 222 11.77 -15.38 -1.40
CA GLY A 222 12.85 -15.76 -2.33
C GLY A 222 13.97 -16.64 -1.75
N GLY A 223 14.06 -16.83 -0.43
CA GLY A 223 14.94 -17.82 0.21
C GLY A 223 16.47 -17.70 -0.04
N GLY A 224 16.93 -16.71 -0.81
CA GLY A 224 18.31 -16.61 -1.27
C GLY A 224 19.14 -15.57 -0.53
N GLY A 225 20.06 -16.02 0.34
CA GLY A 225 21.36 -15.41 0.67
C GLY A 225 21.46 -13.99 1.26
N PHE A 226 20.42 -13.17 1.17
CA PHE A 226 20.43 -11.75 1.57
C PHE A 226 19.69 -11.51 2.90
N GLN A 227 19.90 -12.38 3.90
CA GLN A 227 19.38 -12.18 5.26
C GLN A 227 19.86 -10.89 5.96
N MET A 228 20.73 -10.10 5.32
CA MET A 228 21.27 -8.85 5.86
C MET A 228 20.25 -7.69 5.92
N PHE A 229 19.18 -7.71 5.13
CA PHE A 229 18.21 -6.59 5.06
C PHE A 229 16.93 -6.82 5.88
N GLY A 230 16.58 -8.07 6.22
CA GLY A 230 15.52 -8.37 7.19
C GLY A 230 15.83 -7.86 8.60
N ALA A 231 17.11 -7.60 8.90
CA ALA A 231 17.59 -7.06 10.17
C ALA A 231 17.67 -5.51 10.22
N LEU A 232 17.33 -4.81 9.14
CA LEU A 232 17.25 -3.35 9.18
C LEU A 232 16.04 -2.92 10.02
N PRO A 233 16.24 -2.04 11.02
CA PRO A 233 15.15 -1.49 11.83
C PRO A 233 14.06 -0.91 10.94
N ASP A 234 12.81 -1.11 11.32
CA ASP A 234 11.71 -0.43 10.66
C ASP A 234 11.88 1.08 10.84
N SER A 235 11.88 1.80 9.72
CA SER A 235 11.82 3.26 9.70
C SER A 235 10.41 3.67 9.28
N TYR A 236 9.86 4.61 10.03
CA TYR A 236 8.52 5.14 9.85
C TYR A 236 8.61 6.58 9.39
N ASP A 237 7.82 6.94 8.39
CA ASP A 237 7.61 8.33 8.02
C ASP A 237 6.35 8.82 8.74
N VAL A 238 6.45 9.99 9.37
CA VAL A 238 5.35 10.63 10.09
C VAL A 238 4.94 11.86 9.28
N ALA A 239 3.88 11.71 8.50
CA ALA A 239 3.28 12.81 7.76
C ALA A 239 2.39 13.63 8.69
N VAL A 240 2.72 14.92 8.86
CA VAL A 240 1.99 15.88 9.67
C VAL A 240 1.19 16.79 8.75
N ASN A 241 -0.12 16.84 8.92
CA ASN A 241 -0.99 17.70 8.14
C ASN A 241 -0.85 19.16 8.58
N ALA A 242 -0.10 19.95 7.79
CA ALA A 242 0.18 21.35 8.08
C ALA A 242 -1.09 22.22 8.18
N ASN A 243 -2.18 21.80 7.53
CA ASN A 243 -3.44 22.52 7.48
C ASN A 243 -4.41 22.11 8.60
N HIS A 244 -4.07 21.10 9.41
CA HIS A 244 -4.97 20.62 10.45
C HIS A 244 -5.00 21.59 11.65
N PRO A 245 -6.18 21.93 12.19
CA PRO A 245 -6.32 22.85 13.34
C PRO A 245 -5.51 22.46 14.57
N LEU A 246 -5.28 21.15 14.79
CA LEU A 246 -4.45 20.65 15.88
C LEU A 246 -3.00 21.15 15.79
N VAL A 247 -2.42 21.20 14.58
CA VAL A 247 -1.03 21.63 14.40
C VAL A 247 -0.90 23.12 14.68
N GLN A 248 -1.88 23.92 14.23
CA GLN A 248 -1.99 25.33 14.57
C GLN A 248 -2.18 25.55 16.07
N LYS A 249 -2.97 24.70 16.74
CA LYS A 249 -3.14 24.73 18.20
C LYS A 249 -1.83 24.42 18.94
N ILE A 250 -1.06 23.44 18.48
CA ILE A 250 0.26 23.10 19.05
C ILE A 250 1.22 24.28 18.87
N LEU A 251 1.24 24.90 17.68
CA LEU A 251 2.08 26.06 17.40
C LEU A 251 1.72 27.27 18.29
N GLY A 252 0.42 27.53 18.49
CA GLY A 252 -0.09 28.65 19.27
C GLY A 252 -0.06 28.47 20.79
N GLU A 253 0.19 27.26 21.29
CA GLU A 253 0.27 26.98 22.72
C GLU A 253 1.54 27.61 23.32
N LYS A 254 1.38 28.33 24.44
CA LYS A 254 2.47 29.02 25.13
C LYS A 254 3.06 28.20 26.25
N ASP A 255 2.27 27.30 26.84
CA ASP A 255 2.75 26.39 27.88
C ASP A 255 3.47 25.19 27.25
N GLU A 256 4.77 25.10 27.50
CA GLU A 256 5.63 24.02 26.99
C GLU A 256 5.21 22.63 27.48
N GLU A 257 4.68 22.50 28.71
CA GLU A 257 4.20 21.20 29.20
C GLU A 257 2.93 20.77 28.48
N ASN A 258 1.96 21.68 28.34
CA ASN A 258 0.71 21.41 27.64
C ASN A 258 0.94 21.13 26.16
N LYS A 259 1.83 21.88 25.52
CA LYS A 259 2.26 21.70 24.12
C LYS A 259 2.84 20.30 23.89
N LYS A 260 3.75 19.84 24.76
CA LYS A 260 4.30 18.48 24.70
C LYS A 260 3.25 17.41 24.97
N ALA A 261 2.35 17.64 25.93
CA ALA A 261 1.27 16.71 26.23
C ALA A 261 0.32 16.53 25.04
N LEU A 262 -0.05 17.62 24.35
CA LEU A 262 -0.87 17.59 23.14
C LEU A 262 -0.18 16.84 21.99
N ALA A 263 1.10 17.15 21.73
CA ALA A 263 1.88 16.45 20.71
C ALA A 263 2.02 14.96 21.04
N LYS A 264 2.29 14.62 22.30
CA LYS A 264 2.39 13.22 22.76
C LYS A 264 1.09 12.47 22.56
N LYS A 265 -0.05 13.05 22.94
CA LYS A 265 -1.37 12.45 22.75
C LYS A 265 -1.69 12.24 21.27
N ALA A 266 -1.35 13.21 20.41
CA ALA A 266 -1.53 13.09 18.97
C ALA A 266 -0.65 11.98 18.37
N GLY A 267 0.61 11.89 18.78
CA GLY A 267 1.53 10.83 18.38
C GLY A 267 1.08 9.45 18.85
N ASP A 268 0.61 9.32 20.09
CA ASP A 268 0.10 8.05 20.63
C ASP A 268 -1.18 7.61 19.91
N LEU A 269 -2.08 8.53 19.55
CA LEU A 269 -3.24 8.23 18.69
C LEU A 269 -2.83 7.74 17.30
N ALA A 270 -1.84 8.39 16.68
CA ALA A 270 -1.31 7.97 15.39
C ALA A 270 -0.68 6.56 15.48
N ARG A 271 0.09 6.27 16.54
CA ARG A 271 0.65 4.95 16.79
C ARG A 271 -0.42 3.89 17.05
N LEU A 272 -1.45 4.23 17.82
CA LEU A 272 -2.59 3.36 18.06
C LEU A 272 -3.29 2.97 16.76
N SER A 273 -3.48 3.94 15.85
CA SER A 273 -4.11 3.69 14.53
C SER A 273 -3.35 2.68 13.67
N GLN A 274 -2.03 2.57 13.86
CA GLN A 274 -1.16 1.63 13.14
C GLN A 274 -0.85 0.36 13.94
N GLY A 275 -1.43 0.18 15.13
CA GLY A 275 -1.10 -0.92 16.04
C GLY A 275 0.33 -0.88 16.57
N LEU A 276 0.98 0.29 16.60
CA LEU A 276 2.36 0.51 17.08
C LEU A 276 2.42 0.95 18.55
N LEU A 277 1.27 1.13 19.19
CA LEU A 277 1.18 1.47 20.60
C LEU A 277 0.86 0.20 21.40
N GLU A 278 1.83 -0.28 22.17
CA GLU A 278 1.77 -1.57 22.85
C GLU A 278 2.21 -1.47 24.32
N GLY A 279 1.91 -2.52 25.10
CA GLY A 279 2.42 -2.68 26.47
C GLY A 279 1.93 -1.62 27.48
N GLU A 280 2.86 -1.15 28.31
CA GLU A 280 2.59 -0.16 29.36
C GLU A 280 2.14 1.19 28.79
N GLU A 281 2.68 1.59 27.63
CA GLU A 281 2.28 2.84 26.97
C GLU A 281 0.81 2.81 26.54
N LEU A 282 0.34 1.70 25.96
CA LEU A 282 -1.06 1.52 25.59
C LEU A 282 -1.98 1.56 26.83
N THR A 283 -1.58 0.85 27.88
CA THR A 283 -2.33 0.80 29.14
C THR A 283 -2.46 2.21 29.74
N SER A 284 -1.36 2.95 29.79
CA SER A 284 -1.31 4.32 30.30
C SER A 284 -2.14 5.28 29.44
N PHE A 285 -2.09 5.13 28.11
CA PHE A 285 -2.86 5.93 27.17
C PHE A 285 -4.38 5.75 27.39
N ILE A 286 -4.83 4.49 27.51
CA ILE A 286 -6.24 4.17 27.76
C ILE A 286 -6.69 4.70 29.13
N GLN A 287 -5.90 4.51 30.18
CA GLN A 287 -6.23 5.02 31.52
C GLN A 287 -6.37 6.53 31.54
N LYS A 288 -5.42 7.26 30.93
CA LYS A 288 -5.49 8.72 30.79
C LYS A 288 -6.75 9.14 30.02
N GLY A 289 -7.07 8.45 28.92
CA GLY A 289 -8.27 8.73 28.14
C GLY A 289 -9.56 8.59 28.97
N TYR A 290 -9.67 7.55 29.80
CA TYR A 290 -10.81 7.41 30.71
C TYR A 290 -10.84 8.48 31.82
N SER A 291 -9.68 8.85 32.37
CA SER A 291 -9.60 9.91 33.40
C SER A 291 -10.00 11.28 32.89
N GLU A 292 -9.79 11.59 31.61
CA GLU A 292 -10.23 12.84 30.99
C GLU A 292 -11.75 12.88 30.70
N LEU A 293 -12.41 11.73 30.63
CA LEU A 293 -13.85 11.61 30.43
C LEU A 293 -14.65 11.61 31.74
N ALA A 294 -13.98 11.32 32.86
CA ALA A 294 -14.55 11.29 34.20
C ALA A 294 -14.56 12.68 34.85
#